data_AF-A0A2V2W4Q4-F1
#
_entry.id   AF-A0A2V2W4Q4-F1
#
_cell.length_a   1.000
_cell.length_b   1.000
_cell.length_c   1.000
_cell.angle_alpha   90.00
_cell.angle_beta   90.00
_cell.angle_gamma   90.00
#
_symmetry.space_group_name_H-M   'P 1'
#
loop_
_entity.id
_entity.type
_entity.pdbx_description
1 polymer ?
#
loop_
_entity_poly.entity_id
_entity_poly.type
_entity_poly.pdbx_seq_one_letter_code
_entity_poly.pdbx_strand_id
1 'polypeptide(L)'
;MLTAPITMSAFFSIRRLAVYESDLEMAPFLWVKDLTMPDPTYGLPLICAGMFLVNFELNQQMQRGGRSSSGIYIRWAVRAASLVGVYMFASQPSAMFAYWIGLSTAGLLQPLLLRWQPFREFFQFPDPPQAAKSQIIAEVKGLSMVERLFLSKEEKLRREKDRQALWEERSKKKFERVEDYDDVVFDVEEDLSKSRRKH
;
A
#
# COMPACT_ATOMS: atom_id res chain seq x y z
N MET A 1 14.83 -7.97 4.18
CA MET A 1 16.06 -8.31 3.43
C MET A 1 16.03 -9.69 2.75
N LEU A 2 15.05 -10.56 3.05
CA LEU A 2 14.90 -11.87 2.38
C LEU A 2 14.15 -11.83 1.03
N THR A 3 13.40 -10.77 0.75
CA THR A 3 12.58 -10.67 -0.47
C THR A 3 13.42 -10.45 -1.73
N ALA A 4 14.49 -9.65 -1.64
CA ALA A 4 15.35 -9.34 -2.78
C ALA A 4 15.96 -10.58 -3.48
N PRO A 5 16.59 -11.55 -2.78
CA PRO A 5 17.12 -12.74 -3.46
C PRO A 5 16.03 -13.63 -4.06
N ILE A 6 14.84 -13.70 -3.44
CA ILE A 6 13.70 -14.48 -3.96
C ILE A 6 13.15 -13.85 -5.24
N THR A 7 13.01 -12.53 -5.28
CA THR A 7 12.53 -11.83 -6.48
C THR A 7 13.55 -11.95 -7.62
N MET A 8 14.85 -11.86 -7.31
CA MET A 8 15.91 -12.05 -8.31
C MET A 8 15.93 -13.48 -8.86
N SER A 9 15.79 -14.50 -8.01
CA SER A 9 15.76 -15.89 -8.49
C SER A 9 14.53 -16.15 -9.38
N ALA A 10 13.36 -15.64 -9.01
CA ALA A 10 12.15 -15.73 -9.85
C ALA A 10 12.35 -15.03 -11.21
N PHE A 11 12.94 -13.82 -11.21
CA PHE A 11 13.23 -13.08 -12.43
C PHE A 11 14.11 -13.90 -13.40
N PHE A 12 15.24 -14.43 -12.91
CA PHE A 12 16.14 -15.22 -13.75
C PHE A 12 15.52 -16.53 -14.23
N SER A 13 14.77 -17.22 -13.38
CA SER A 13 14.10 -18.47 -13.75
C SER A 13 13.08 -18.26 -14.87
N ILE A 14 12.25 -17.22 -14.76
CA ILE A 14 11.20 -16.95 -15.76
C ILE A 14 11.82 -16.43 -17.05
N ARG A 15 12.84 -15.57 -16.96
CA ARG A 15 13.59 -15.14 -18.14
C ARG A 15 14.22 -16.32 -18.86
N ARG A 16 14.79 -17.27 -18.12
CA ARG A 16 15.37 -18.48 -18.70
C ARG A 16 14.28 -19.32 -19.37
N LEU A 17 13.13 -19.51 -18.72
CA LEU A 17 12.02 -20.25 -19.29
C LEU A 17 11.56 -19.60 -20.61
N ALA A 18 11.37 -18.27 -20.61
CA ALA A 18 10.94 -17.52 -21.78
C ALA A 18 11.93 -17.52 -22.96
N VAL A 19 13.20 -17.88 -22.74
CA VAL A 19 14.23 -17.92 -23.79
C VAL A 19 14.52 -19.33 -24.28
N TYR A 20 14.37 -20.35 -23.41
CA TYR A 20 14.82 -21.71 -23.69
C TYR A 20 13.68 -22.72 -23.85
N GLU A 21 12.46 -22.38 -23.45
CA GLU A 21 11.31 -23.29 -23.50
C GLU A 21 10.40 -22.94 -24.67
N SER A 22 10.31 -23.85 -25.65
CA SER A 22 9.46 -23.68 -26.83
C SER A 22 7.96 -23.78 -26.51
N ASP A 23 7.60 -24.40 -25.39
CA ASP A 23 6.18 -24.50 -24.98
C ASP A 23 5.57 -23.12 -24.67
N LEU A 24 6.39 -22.12 -24.34
CA LEU A 24 5.93 -20.74 -24.13
C LEU A 24 5.67 -19.97 -25.43
N GLU A 25 6.20 -20.44 -26.56
CA GLU A 25 5.98 -19.80 -27.87
C GLU A 25 4.53 -19.97 -28.34
N MET A 26 3.88 -21.08 -27.95
CA MET A 26 2.50 -21.40 -28.32
C MET A 26 1.49 -21.13 -27.21
N ALA A 27 1.94 -20.70 -26.04
CA ALA A 27 1.05 -20.36 -24.95
C ALA A 27 0.41 -18.97 -25.21
N PRO A 28 -0.92 -18.84 -25.15
CA PRO A 28 -1.57 -17.53 -25.22
C PRO A 28 -1.74 -16.93 -23.82
N PHE A 29 -1.52 -15.62 -23.70
CA PHE A 29 -1.82 -14.85 -22.49
C PHE A 29 -2.54 -13.54 -22.85
N LEU A 30 -3.81 -13.43 -22.44
CA LEU A 30 -4.75 -12.39 -22.88
C LEU A 30 -4.80 -12.28 -24.42
N TRP A 31 -4.19 -11.23 -24.99
CA TRP A 31 -4.16 -10.96 -26.43
C TRP A 31 -2.80 -11.32 -27.06
N VAL A 32 -1.80 -11.69 -26.26
CA VAL A 32 -0.49 -12.11 -26.74
C VAL A 32 -0.52 -13.61 -27.01
N LYS A 33 -0.05 -14.03 -28.19
CA LYS A 33 -0.04 -15.44 -28.62
C LYS A 33 1.29 -16.15 -28.37
N ASP A 34 2.35 -15.40 -28.13
CA ASP A 34 3.70 -15.90 -27.90
C ASP A 34 4.28 -15.19 -26.67
N LEU A 35 4.53 -15.94 -25.59
CA LEU A 35 5.05 -15.37 -24.34
C LEU A 35 6.56 -15.06 -24.38
N THR A 36 7.28 -15.56 -25.38
CA THR A 36 8.74 -15.37 -25.51
C THR A 36 9.07 -13.99 -26.10
N MET A 37 8.16 -13.46 -26.92
CA MET A 37 8.31 -12.15 -27.55
C MET A 37 7.82 -10.99 -26.67
N PRO A 38 8.40 -9.78 -26.84
CA PRO A 38 7.89 -8.57 -26.23
C PRO A 38 6.50 -8.23 -26.78
N ASP A 39 5.65 -7.62 -25.93
CA ASP A 39 4.29 -7.26 -26.31
C ASP A 39 4.29 -6.15 -27.40
N PRO A 40 3.75 -6.41 -28.60
CA PRO A 40 3.72 -5.44 -29.69
C PRO A 40 2.80 -4.23 -29.42
N THR A 41 1.85 -4.37 -28.48
CA THR A 41 0.83 -3.35 -28.18
C THR A 41 1.17 -2.46 -26.99
N TYR A 42 2.23 -2.78 -26.25
CA TYR A 42 2.58 -2.15 -24.96
C TYR A 42 1.48 -2.23 -23.88
N GLY A 43 0.43 -3.03 -24.09
CA GLY A 43 -0.68 -3.15 -23.15
C GLY A 43 -0.29 -3.90 -21.87
N LEU A 44 0.51 -4.97 -21.96
CA LEU A 44 0.93 -5.78 -20.82
C LEU A 44 1.83 -4.98 -19.86
N PRO A 45 2.86 -4.25 -20.35
CA PRO A 45 3.62 -3.31 -19.53
C PRO A 45 2.72 -2.28 -18.83
N LEU A 46 1.72 -1.73 -19.52
CA LEU A 46 0.83 -0.72 -18.96
C LEU A 46 -0.06 -1.28 -17.84
N ILE A 47 -0.66 -2.46 -18.05
CA ILE A 47 -1.46 -3.14 -17.03
C ILE A 47 -0.59 -3.49 -15.82
N CYS A 48 0.61 -4.02 -16.06
CA CYS A 48 1.53 -4.38 -15.01
C CYS A 48 1.91 -3.15 -14.15
N ALA A 49 2.27 -2.04 -14.80
CA ALA A 49 2.56 -0.79 -14.11
C ALA A 49 1.36 -0.25 -13.31
N GLY A 50 0.15 -0.34 -13.88
CA GLY A 50 -1.09 0.00 -13.18
C GLY A 50 -1.34 -0.87 -11.95
N MET A 51 -1.18 -2.19 -12.08
CA MET A 51 -1.33 -3.14 -10.96
C MET A 51 -0.31 -2.90 -9.85
N PHE A 52 0.95 -2.57 -10.20
CA PHE A 52 1.96 -2.18 -9.23
C PHE A 52 1.58 -0.88 -8.51
N LEU A 53 1.05 0.11 -9.24
CA LEU A 53 0.61 1.37 -8.64
C LEU A 53 -0.56 1.14 -7.69
N VAL A 54 -1.56 0.33 -8.07
CA VAL A 54 -2.70 -0.02 -7.20
C VAL A 54 -2.22 -0.77 -5.96
N ASN A 55 -1.32 -1.76 -6.12
CA ASN A 55 -0.71 -2.44 -4.98
C ASN A 55 -0.02 -1.44 -4.05
N PHE A 56 0.79 -0.55 -4.61
CA PHE A 56 1.49 0.46 -3.83
C PHE A 56 0.51 1.37 -3.09
N GLU A 57 -0.51 1.91 -3.76
CA GLU A 57 -1.50 2.78 -3.14
C GLU A 57 -2.32 2.08 -2.07
N LEU A 58 -2.74 0.83 -2.29
CA LEU A 58 -3.43 0.01 -1.29
C LEU A 58 -2.53 -0.24 -0.08
N ASN A 59 -1.28 -0.64 -0.31
CA ASN A 59 -0.32 -0.89 0.76
C ASN A 59 0.01 0.39 1.54
N GLN A 60 0.10 1.55 0.86
CA GLN A 60 0.29 2.85 1.51
C GLN A 60 -0.92 3.26 2.35
N GLN A 61 -2.15 3.03 1.87
CA GLN A 61 -3.36 3.26 2.67
C GLN A 61 -3.38 2.36 3.91
N MET A 62 -2.89 1.13 3.79
CA MET A 62 -2.81 0.19 4.91
C MET A 62 -1.68 0.51 5.91
N GLN A 63 -0.66 1.28 5.50
CA GLN A 63 0.42 1.71 6.39
C GLN A 63 -0.06 2.90 7.24
N ARG A 64 -0.24 2.67 8.55
CA ARG A 64 -0.58 3.71 9.54
C ARG A 64 0.44 4.86 9.51
N GLY A 65 -0.02 6.11 9.42
CA GLY A 65 0.80 7.34 9.50
C GLY A 65 1.42 7.85 8.18
N GLY A 66 1.00 7.33 7.03
CA GLY A 66 1.65 7.54 5.72
C GLY A 66 1.49 8.90 5.05
N ARG A 67 0.69 9.85 5.57
CA ARG A 67 0.58 11.20 4.98
C ARG A 67 1.56 12.20 5.59
N SER A 68 2.77 11.75 5.94
CA SER A 68 3.89 12.68 6.11
C SER A 68 4.11 13.48 4.82
N SER A 69 4.59 14.73 4.92
CA SER A 69 4.91 15.57 3.75
C SER A 69 5.82 14.82 2.75
N SER A 70 6.72 13.98 3.26
CA SER A 70 7.60 13.10 2.48
C SER A 70 6.83 12.05 1.65
N GLY A 71 5.67 11.58 2.13
CA GLY A 71 4.82 10.59 1.45
C GLY A 71 4.14 11.14 0.19
N ILE A 72 4.01 12.46 0.04
CA ILE A 72 3.55 13.07 -1.23
C ILE A 72 4.61 12.88 -2.31
N TYR A 73 5.88 13.19 -2.02
CA TYR A 73 6.97 13.03 -2.97
C TYR A 73 7.17 11.57 -3.37
N ILE A 74 7.07 10.64 -2.42
CA ILE A 74 7.19 9.20 -2.71
C ILE A 74 6.06 8.75 -3.64
N ARG A 75 4.80 9.20 -3.43
CA ARG A 75 3.68 8.86 -4.33
C ARG A 75 3.90 9.36 -5.76
N TRP A 76 4.35 10.60 -5.91
CA TRP A 76 4.67 11.14 -7.23
C TRP A 76 5.87 10.45 -7.87
N ALA A 77 6.90 10.10 -7.08
CA ALA A 77 8.05 9.35 -7.55
C ALA A 77 7.65 7.96 -8.04
N VAL A 78 6.77 7.23 -7.31
CA VAL A 78 6.28 5.92 -7.74
C VAL A 78 5.42 6.01 -9.01
N ARG A 79 4.58 7.04 -9.15
CA ARG A 79 3.80 7.29 -10.37
C ARG A 79 4.69 7.62 -11.58
N ALA A 80 5.73 8.43 -11.38
CA ALA A 80 6.70 8.72 -12.42
C ALA A 80 7.51 7.45 -12.77
N ALA A 81 7.94 6.69 -11.76
CA ALA A 81 8.66 5.44 -11.94
C ALA A 81 7.80 4.37 -12.64
N SER A 82 6.49 4.33 -12.42
CA SER A 82 5.61 3.40 -13.14
C SER A 82 5.54 3.76 -14.63
N LEU A 83 5.49 5.05 -14.99
CA LEU A 83 5.49 5.48 -16.39
C LEU A 83 6.83 5.19 -17.09
N VAL A 84 7.95 5.48 -16.42
CA VAL A 84 9.29 5.16 -16.93
C VAL A 84 9.49 3.64 -17.02
N GLY A 85 8.98 2.90 -16.04
CA GLY A 85 9.03 1.45 -15.97
C GLY A 85 8.34 0.78 -17.16
N VAL A 86 7.19 1.29 -17.62
CA VAL A 86 6.53 0.80 -18.84
C VAL A 86 7.50 0.79 -20.02
N TYR A 87 8.21 1.90 -20.24
CA TYR A 87 9.17 2.01 -21.35
C TYR A 87 10.39 1.11 -21.14
N MET A 88 10.97 1.10 -19.95
CA MET A 88 12.16 0.30 -19.64
C MET A 88 11.91 -1.21 -19.73
N PHE A 89 10.74 -1.66 -19.30
CA PHE A 89 10.39 -3.08 -19.30
C PHE A 89 9.71 -3.55 -20.59
N ALA A 90 9.32 -2.65 -21.50
CA ALA A 90 8.66 -3.03 -22.76
C ALA A 90 9.48 -3.99 -23.64
N SER A 91 10.82 -3.99 -23.50
CA SER A 91 11.70 -4.91 -24.24
C SER A 91 11.78 -6.30 -23.61
N GLN A 92 11.10 -6.55 -22.49
CA GLN A 92 11.15 -7.85 -21.82
C GLN A 92 10.13 -8.82 -22.41
N PRO A 93 10.40 -10.15 -22.35
CA PRO A 93 9.45 -11.18 -22.76
C PRO A 93 8.11 -11.04 -22.05
N SER A 94 7.01 -11.30 -22.75
CA SER A 94 5.66 -11.18 -22.19
C SER A 94 5.35 -12.18 -21.07
N ALA A 95 6.07 -13.30 -21.00
CA ALA A 95 6.11 -14.22 -19.86
C ALA A 95 6.39 -13.50 -18.52
N MET A 96 7.26 -12.49 -18.52
CA MET A 96 7.60 -11.75 -17.31
C MET A 96 6.41 -10.95 -16.79
N PHE A 97 5.63 -10.36 -17.70
CA PHE A 97 4.44 -9.60 -17.36
C PHE A 97 3.32 -10.51 -16.83
N ALA A 98 3.15 -11.71 -17.39
CA ALA A 98 2.20 -12.68 -16.85
C ALA A 98 2.50 -13.03 -15.38
N TYR A 99 3.78 -13.27 -15.06
CA TYR A 99 4.22 -13.48 -13.69
C TYR A 99 3.98 -12.27 -12.79
N TRP A 100 4.38 -11.07 -13.22
CA TRP A 100 4.22 -9.87 -12.40
C TRP A 100 2.76 -9.49 -12.17
N ILE A 101 1.88 -9.74 -13.15
CA ILE A 101 0.44 -9.57 -13.00
C ILE A 101 -0.11 -10.58 -11.99
N GLY A 102 0.30 -11.84 -12.07
CA GLY A 102 -0.08 -12.87 -11.09
C GLY A 102 0.38 -12.53 -9.67
N LEU A 103 1.64 -12.11 -9.53
CA LEU A 103 2.21 -11.67 -8.25
C LEU A 103 1.48 -10.45 -7.69
N SER A 104 1.21 -9.46 -8.54
CA SER A 104 0.46 -8.26 -8.15
C SER A 104 -0.98 -8.59 -7.75
N THR A 105 -1.61 -9.55 -8.42
CA THR A 105 -2.94 -10.05 -8.07
C THR A 105 -2.91 -10.71 -6.70
N ALA A 106 -1.94 -11.59 -6.42
CA ALA A 106 -1.79 -12.21 -5.11
C ALA A 106 -1.53 -11.16 -4.01
N GLY A 107 -0.72 -10.13 -4.32
CA GLY A 107 -0.41 -9.00 -3.44
C GLY A 107 -1.62 -8.12 -3.11
N LEU A 108 -2.62 -8.04 -4.00
CA LEU A 108 -3.91 -7.38 -3.72
C LEU A 108 -4.88 -8.32 -3.02
N LEU A 109 -4.95 -9.57 -3.48
CA LEU A 109 -5.93 -10.54 -3.01
C LEU A 109 -5.71 -10.87 -1.54
N GLN A 110 -4.47 -11.12 -1.11
CA GLN A 110 -4.16 -11.43 0.28
C GLN A 110 -4.69 -10.37 1.27
N PRO A 111 -4.34 -9.07 1.15
CA PRO A 111 -4.84 -8.06 2.08
C PRO A 111 -6.33 -7.77 1.94
N LEU A 112 -6.90 -7.86 0.73
CA LEU A 112 -8.34 -7.66 0.53
C LEU A 112 -9.16 -8.78 1.18
N LEU A 113 -8.77 -10.03 0.94
CA LEU A 113 -9.41 -11.21 1.50
C LEU A 113 -9.31 -11.21 3.03
N LEU A 114 -8.16 -10.79 3.56
CA LEU A 114 -7.99 -10.57 4.98
C LEU A 114 -8.78 -9.38 5.51
N ARG A 115 -9.33 -8.44 4.75
CA ARG A 115 -10.22 -7.39 5.30
C ARG A 115 -11.68 -7.79 5.22
N TRP A 116 -12.03 -8.69 4.30
CA TRP A 116 -13.38 -9.16 4.10
C TRP A 116 -13.90 -9.94 5.30
N GLN A 117 -14.92 -9.40 6.00
CA GLN A 117 -15.47 -9.97 7.23
C GLN A 117 -15.99 -11.41 7.09
N PRO A 118 -16.77 -11.77 6.05
CA PRO A 118 -17.27 -13.13 5.89
C PRO A 118 -16.15 -14.17 5.74
N PHE A 119 -15.05 -13.80 5.06
CA PHE A 119 -13.88 -14.69 4.94
C PHE A 119 -13.21 -14.89 6.30
N ARG A 120 -13.11 -13.84 7.12
CA ARG A 120 -12.58 -13.95 8.48
C ARG A 120 -13.44 -14.79 9.40
N GLU A 121 -14.75 -14.58 9.37
CA GLU A 121 -15.72 -15.32 10.19
C GLU A 121 -15.74 -16.80 9.82
N PHE A 122 -15.69 -17.13 8.52
CA PHE A 122 -15.64 -18.51 8.04
C PHE A 122 -14.39 -19.25 8.53
N PHE A 123 -13.22 -18.60 8.48
CA PHE A 123 -11.95 -19.19 8.94
C PHE A 123 -11.67 -18.94 10.43
N GLN A 124 -12.59 -18.32 11.17
CA GLN A 124 -12.45 -17.96 12.59
C GLN A 124 -11.13 -17.23 12.89
N PHE A 125 -10.71 -16.33 12.00
CA PHE A 125 -9.54 -15.50 12.26
C PHE A 125 -9.78 -14.65 13.50
N PRO A 126 -8.80 -14.54 14.43
CA PRO A 126 -8.94 -13.65 15.56
C PRO A 126 -9.13 -12.22 15.05
N ASP A 127 -10.03 -11.49 15.71
CA ASP A 127 -10.24 -10.06 15.48
C ASP A 127 -8.89 -9.33 15.44
N PRO A 128 -8.74 -8.30 14.58
CA PRO A 128 -7.46 -7.62 14.44
C PRO A 128 -6.97 -7.24 15.83
N PRO A 129 -5.77 -7.69 16.24
CA PRO A 129 -5.38 -7.74 17.64
C PRO A 129 -5.53 -6.36 18.26
N GLN A 130 -6.05 -6.28 19.49
CA GLN A 130 -6.10 -5.04 20.27
C GLN A 130 -4.72 -4.35 20.38
N ALA A 131 -3.62 -5.02 20.06
CA ALA A 131 -2.28 -4.44 19.88
C ALA A 131 -2.20 -3.39 18.75
N ALA A 132 -3.10 -3.42 17.77
CA ALA A 132 -3.31 -2.34 16.82
C ALA A 132 -4.00 -1.12 17.46
N LYS A 133 -4.91 -1.35 18.44
CA LYS A 133 -5.60 -0.28 19.17
C LYS A 133 -4.62 0.57 19.98
N SER A 134 -3.64 -0.04 20.65
CA SER A 134 -2.63 0.72 21.41
C SER A 134 -1.75 1.60 20.51
N GLN A 135 -1.45 1.18 19.28
CA GLN A 135 -0.64 1.95 18.34
C GLN A 135 -1.39 3.13 17.68
N ILE A 136 -2.72 3.05 17.54
CA ILE A 136 -3.56 4.13 16.98
C ILE A 136 -3.94 5.14 18.05
N ILE A 137 -4.13 4.67 19.29
CA ILE A 137 -4.33 5.52 20.47
C ILE A 137 -3.03 6.28 20.80
N ALA A 138 -1.85 5.72 20.46
CA ALA A 138 -0.55 6.36 20.60
C ALA A 138 -0.25 7.43 19.51
N GLU A 139 -1.06 7.52 18.46
CA GLU A 139 -0.88 8.49 17.35
C GLU A 139 -1.57 9.83 17.62
N VAL A 140 -1.70 10.27 18.88
CA VAL A 140 -1.83 11.71 19.10
C VAL A 140 -0.47 12.32 18.84
N LYS A 141 -0.23 12.71 17.59
CA LYS A 141 1.01 13.33 17.12
C LYS A 141 1.39 14.47 18.08
N GLY A 142 2.38 14.21 18.94
CA GLY A 142 2.86 15.21 19.89
C GLY A 142 3.47 16.40 19.14
N LEU A 143 3.49 17.58 19.79
CA LEU A 143 4.08 18.80 19.23
C LEU A 143 5.41 18.48 18.52
N SER A 144 5.57 19.03 17.31
CA SER A 144 6.83 19.04 16.58
C SER A 144 7.95 19.59 17.48
N MET A 145 9.17 19.07 17.34
CA MET A 145 10.32 19.50 18.16
C MET A 145 10.55 21.02 18.11
N VAL A 146 10.23 21.65 16.98
CA VAL A 146 10.29 23.11 16.78
C VAL A 146 9.13 23.82 17.50
N GLU A 147 7.92 23.28 17.42
CA GLU A 147 6.75 23.82 18.14
C GLU A 147 6.97 23.78 19.66
N ARG A 148 7.62 22.73 20.18
CA ARG A 148 7.93 22.62 21.62
C ARG A 148 8.84 23.73 22.12
N LEU A 149 9.68 24.32 21.27
CA LEU A 149 10.62 25.37 21.64
C LEU A 149 9.98 26.77 21.66
N PHE A 150 9.01 27.04 20.78
CA PHE A 150 8.41 28.38 20.62
C PHE A 150 7.06 28.60 21.31
N LEU A 151 6.39 27.54 21.79
CA LEU A 151 5.10 27.69 22.47
C LEU A 151 5.21 28.17 23.93
N SER A 152 4.38 29.15 24.27
CA SER A 152 4.16 29.66 25.65
C SER A 152 3.69 28.53 26.58
N LYS A 153 4.03 28.62 27.88
CA LYS A 153 3.70 27.60 28.89
C LYS A 153 2.19 27.34 28.99
N GLU A 154 1.36 28.37 28.82
CA GLU A 154 -0.11 28.25 28.90
C GLU A 154 -0.71 27.51 27.70
N GLU A 155 -0.20 27.74 26.49
CA GLU A 155 -0.68 27.05 25.29
C GLU A 155 -0.30 25.57 25.27
N LYS A 156 0.86 25.23 25.84
CA LYS A 156 1.27 23.84 26.08
C LYS A 156 0.25 23.12 26.96
N LEU A 157 -0.14 23.75 28.07
CA LEU A 157 -1.07 23.17 29.04
C LEU A 157 -2.48 22.96 28.44
N ARG A 158 -2.99 23.93 27.67
CA ARG A 158 -4.28 23.79 26.98
C ARG A 158 -4.30 22.61 26.01
N ARG A 159 -3.30 22.52 25.13
CA ARG A 159 -3.24 21.45 24.13
C ARG A 159 -2.92 20.07 24.71
N GLU A 160 -2.23 20.02 25.86
CA GLU A 160 -2.05 18.78 26.61
C GLU A 160 -3.36 18.29 27.21
N LYS A 161 -4.20 19.20 27.74
CA LYS A 161 -5.55 18.88 28.20
C LYS A 161 -6.44 18.41 27.05
N ASP A 162 -6.43 19.11 25.91
CA ASP A 162 -7.18 18.69 24.72
C ASP A 162 -6.74 17.29 24.24
N ARG A 163 -5.43 17.01 24.30
CA ARG A 163 -4.88 15.68 24.01
C ARG A 163 -5.37 14.63 25.00
N GLN A 164 -5.36 14.94 26.30
CA GLN A 164 -5.83 14.02 27.34
C GLN A 164 -7.32 13.70 27.17
N ALA A 165 -8.14 14.71 26.88
CA ALA A 165 -9.57 14.51 26.60
C ALA A 165 -9.80 13.64 25.36
N LEU A 166 -9.09 13.91 24.26
CA LEU A 166 -9.15 13.09 23.05
C LEU A 166 -8.68 11.65 23.27
N TRP A 167 -7.68 11.46 24.13
CA TRP A 167 -7.17 10.14 24.50
C TRP A 167 -8.21 9.37 25.32
N GLU A 168 -8.86 10.02 26.27
CA GLU A 168 -9.96 9.44 27.04
C GLU A 168 -11.17 9.08 26.17
N GLU A 169 -11.55 9.95 25.22
CA GLU A 169 -12.63 9.66 24.28
C GLU A 169 -12.30 8.49 23.36
N ARG A 170 -11.07 8.43 22.82
CA ARG A 170 -10.65 7.35 21.92
C ARG A 170 -10.44 6.03 22.64
N SER A 171 -9.94 6.04 23.87
CA SER A 171 -9.76 4.83 24.69
C SER A 171 -11.08 4.13 25.01
N LYS A 172 -12.20 4.87 25.04
CA LYS A 172 -13.54 4.34 25.27
C LYS A 172 -14.21 3.78 24.02
N LYS A 173 -13.73 4.08 22.80
CA LYS A 173 -14.31 3.53 21.57
C LYS A 173 -13.96 2.05 21.41
N LYS A 174 -14.99 1.20 21.40
CA LYS A 174 -14.88 -0.22 21.06
C LYS A 174 -14.99 -0.38 19.54
N PHE A 175 -13.94 -0.92 18.93
CA PHE A 175 -13.97 -1.39 17.54
C PHE A 175 -14.30 -2.87 17.54
N GLU A 176 -15.43 -3.23 16.93
CA GLU A 176 -15.93 -4.60 16.79
C GLU A 176 -15.70 -5.14 15.38
N ARG A 177 -15.78 -4.31 14.33
CA ARG A 177 -15.44 -4.69 12.94
C ARG A 177 -14.19 -4.00 12.40
N VAL A 178 -13.59 -4.59 11.38
CA VAL A 178 -12.45 -4.00 10.64
C VAL A 178 -12.86 -2.71 9.92
N GLU A 179 -14.12 -2.60 9.51
CA GLU A 179 -14.67 -1.40 8.86
C GLU A 179 -14.77 -0.22 9.85
N ASP A 180 -15.28 -0.44 11.07
CA ASP A 180 -15.32 0.58 12.13
C ASP A 180 -13.93 1.12 12.49
N TYR A 181 -12.93 0.27 12.28
CA TYR A 181 -11.52 0.58 12.50
C TYR A 181 -10.96 1.48 11.39
N ASP A 182 -11.37 1.27 10.14
CA ASP A 182 -10.92 2.07 9.00
C ASP A 182 -11.53 3.48 9.04
N ASP A 183 -12.82 3.63 9.35
CA ASP A 183 -13.49 4.94 9.42
C ASP A 183 -12.82 5.88 10.44
N VAL A 184 -12.43 5.38 11.62
CA VAL A 184 -11.76 6.22 12.64
C VAL A 184 -10.30 6.52 12.29
N VAL A 185 -9.68 5.75 11.41
CA VAL A 185 -8.29 5.97 10.95
C VAL A 185 -8.24 6.94 9.77
N PHE A 186 -9.20 6.86 8.84
CA PHE A 186 -9.21 7.67 7.62
C PHE A 186 -10.00 8.99 7.74
N ASP A 187 -11.06 9.09 8.55
CA ASP A 187 -11.80 10.36 8.75
C ASP A 187 -10.95 11.42 9.49
N VAL A 188 -10.09 10.99 10.42
CA VAL A 188 -9.22 11.89 11.18
C VAL A 188 -8.22 12.62 10.26
N GLU A 189 -7.79 11.98 9.18
CA GLU A 189 -6.90 12.61 8.19
C GLU A 189 -7.62 13.62 7.30
N GLU A 190 -8.92 13.45 7.06
CA GLU A 190 -9.71 14.35 6.22
C GLU A 190 -10.00 15.68 6.93
N ASP A 191 -10.36 15.64 8.21
CA ASP A 191 -10.60 16.83 9.04
C ASP A 191 -9.31 17.64 9.28
N LEU A 192 -8.17 16.97 9.42
CA LEU A 192 -6.86 17.63 9.52
C LEU A 192 -6.44 18.31 8.20
N SER A 193 -6.82 17.74 7.05
CA SER A 193 -6.57 18.36 5.75
C SER A 193 -7.42 19.62 5.53
N LYS A 194 -8.66 19.62 6.04
CA LYS A 194 -9.59 20.77 6.02
C LYS A 194 -9.11 21.88 6.96
N SER A 195 -8.57 21.53 8.12
CA SER A 195 -7.97 22.48 9.08
C SER A 195 -6.72 23.18 8.53
N ARG A 196 -5.82 22.46 7.86
CA ARG A 196 -4.60 23.04 7.25
C ARG A 196 -4.84 23.93 6.02
N ARG A 197 -5.97 23.77 5.32
CA ARG A 197 -6.34 24.63 4.18
C ARG A 197 -6.97 25.97 4.60
N LYS A 198 -7.36 26.12 5.87
CA LYS A 198 -8.02 27.31 6.41
C LYS A 198 -7.06 28.32 7.04
N HIS A 199 -5.75 28.09 6.97
CA HIS A 199 -4.73 28.93 7.61
C HIS A 199 -3.70 29.45 6.62
#